data_AF-L7KPH7-F1
#
_entry.id   AF-L7KPH7-F1
#
_cell.length_a   1.000
_cell.length_b   1.000
_cell.length_c   1.000
_cell.angle_alpha   90.00
_cell.angle_beta   90.00
_cell.angle_gamma   90.00
#
_symmetry.space_group_name_H-M   'P 1'
#
loop_
_entity.id
_entity.type
_entity.pdbx_description
1 polymer ?
#
loop_
_entity_poly.entity_id
_entity_poly.type
_entity_poly.pdbx_seq_one_letter_code
_entity_poly.pdbx_strand_id
1 'polypeptide(L)'
;MTTITSSAPSSFPPASSPTASSPTAAPSTRADTVLLIMDGSVRAHDIASQILDHGKNLAIAGTRCHDLVPFVDAGVRGRVLTVIADPADPAQIDAVIERAGEMLGPVIMVVDPGGLLSDVRAADRHAA
;
A
#
# COMPACT_ATOMS: atom_id res chain seq x y z
N MET A 1 58.00 24.60 -52.82
CA MET A 1 57.52 25.99 -53.00
C MET A 1 56.15 26.06 -52.33
N THR A 2 56.11 26.32 -51.01
CA THR A 2 55.87 27.62 -50.34
C THR A 2 54.35 27.91 -50.23
N THR A 3 53.69 27.54 -49.12
CA THR A 3 53.27 28.39 -47.95
C THR A 3 52.30 29.51 -48.38
N ILE A 4 51.15 29.85 -47.76
CA ILE A 4 50.73 30.17 -46.37
C ILE A 4 49.17 30.40 -46.46
N THR A 5 48.26 30.14 -45.51
CA THR A 5 47.93 30.94 -44.32
C THR A 5 46.47 30.65 -43.87
N SER A 6 46.27 30.52 -42.55
CA SER A 6 45.17 31.02 -41.68
C SER A 6 43.68 30.81 -42.04
N SER A 7 42.92 30.22 -41.09
CA SER A 7 42.03 30.98 -40.16
C SER A 7 40.97 30.05 -39.52
N ALA A 8 40.99 29.93 -38.19
CA ALA A 8 39.79 29.60 -37.39
C ALA A 8 39.00 30.92 -37.16
N PRO A 9 37.68 30.88 -36.88
CA PRO A 9 37.27 30.84 -35.45
C PRO A 9 35.87 30.24 -35.13
N SER A 10 35.64 30.08 -33.82
CA SER A 10 34.36 30.18 -33.06
C SER A 10 33.36 29.02 -33.10
N SER A 11 33.20 28.29 -31.99
CA SER A 11 32.31 28.59 -30.83
C SER A 11 30.83 28.35 -31.10
N PHE A 12 30.29 27.23 -30.59
CA PHE A 12 28.92 27.07 -30.10
C PHE A 12 28.78 25.74 -29.31
N PRO A 13 28.55 25.75 -27.98
CA PRO A 13 27.90 24.63 -27.31
C PRO A 13 26.39 24.93 -27.14
N PRO A 14 25.46 24.06 -27.57
CA PRO A 14 24.06 24.23 -27.18
C PRO A 14 23.75 23.53 -25.83
N ALA A 15 23.22 24.37 -24.93
CA ALA A 15 22.19 24.11 -23.93
C ALA A 15 22.42 23.01 -22.87
N SER A 16 22.79 23.48 -21.68
CA SER A 16 22.54 22.82 -20.40
C SER A 16 21.06 22.47 -20.27
N SER A 17 20.76 21.18 -20.13
CA SER A 17 19.44 20.68 -19.76
C SER A 17 18.99 21.28 -18.43
N PRO A 18 17.73 21.72 -18.29
CA PRO A 18 17.21 22.13 -17.00
C PRO A 18 17.21 20.92 -16.07
N THR A 19 17.96 21.04 -14.98
CA THR A 19 17.89 20.14 -13.83
C THR A 19 16.45 20.19 -13.34
N ALA A 20 15.70 19.11 -13.55
CA ALA A 20 14.36 18.96 -13.02
C ALA A 20 14.47 18.89 -11.49
N SER A 21 14.25 20.03 -10.84
CA SER A 21 14.01 20.09 -9.41
C SER A 21 12.52 19.85 -9.15
N SER A 22 12.26 18.85 -8.31
CA SER A 22 11.09 18.64 -7.43
C SER A 22 10.16 17.50 -7.81
N PRO A 23 9.55 16.78 -6.83
CA PRO A 23 9.55 17.06 -5.39
C PRO A 23 10.28 15.97 -4.59
N THR A 24 11.04 16.39 -3.57
CA THR A 24 11.20 15.58 -2.37
C THR A 24 9.80 15.32 -1.84
N ALA A 25 9.28 14.11 -2.06
CA ALA A 25 8.10 13.65 -1.36
C ALA A 25 8.42 13.79 0.13
N ALA A 26 7.75 14.73 0.81
CA ALA A 26 7.71 14.70 2.25
C ALA A 26 7.31 13.29 2.66
N PRO A 27 7.93 12.66 3.68
CA PRO A 27 7.36 11.46 4.26
C PRO A 27 6.03 11.90 4.86
N SER A 28 4.95 11.78 4.09
CA SER A 28 3.62 11.68 4.63
C SER A 28 3.75 10.63 5.71
N THR A 29 3.46 10.97 6.96
CA THR A 29 3.38 10.02 8.07
C THR A 29 2.21 9.11 7.72
N ARG A 30 2.48 8.15 6.83
CA ARG A 30 1.50 7.35 6.15
C ARG A 30 0.99 6.42 7.23
N ALA A 31 -0.30 6.52 7.52
CA ALA A 31 -0.88 5.74 8.60
C ALA A 31 -0.68 4.25 8.28
N ASP A 32 0.02 3.57 9.19
CA ASP A 32 0.29 2.14 9.11
C ASP A 32 -1.05 1.37 9.04
N THR A 33 -1.23 0.60 7.97
CA THR A 33 -2.43 -0.22 7.77
C THR A 33 -2.14 -1.67 8.08
N VAL A 34 -3.05 -2.31 8.80
CA VAL A 34 -3.02 -3.75 9.05
C VAL A 34 -4.11 -4.39 8.22
N LEU A 35 -3.79 -5.45 7.48
CA LEU A 35 -4.78 -6.30 6.82
C LEU A 35 -5.12 -7.45 7.76
N LEU A 36 -6.39 -7.60 8.12
CA LEU A 36 -6.91 -8.72 8.90
C LEU A 36 -7.75 -9.63 8.00
N ILE A 37 -7.43 -10.91 8.00
CA ILE A 37 -8.25 -11.95 7.38
C ILE A 37 -9.32 -12.39 8.39
N MET A 38 -10.57 -12.16 8.04
CA MET A 38 -11.73 -12.44 8.87
C MET A 38 -12.18 -13.87 8.64
N ASP A 39 -12.14 -14.68 9.69
CA ASP A 39 -12.58 -16.07 9.73
C ASP A 39 -13.94 -16.25 10.45
N GLY A 40 -14.57 -15.14 10.86
CA GLY A 40 -15.83 -15.13 11.63
C GLY A 40 -15.66 -15.55 13.10
N SER A 41 -14.44 -15.77 13.57
CA SER A 41 -14.18 -16.13 14.96
C SER A 41 -14.22 -14.91 15.88
N VAL A 42 -14.58 -15.14 17.15
CA VAL A 42 -14.51 -14.11 18.21
C VAL A 42 -13.08 -13.54 18.32
N ARG A 43 -12.08 -14.39 18.12
CA ARG A 43 -10.66 -14.00 18.15
C ARG A 43 -10.33 -12.97 17.06
N ALA A 44 -10.82 -13.14 15.84
CA ALA A 44 -10.62 -12.17 14.77
C ALA A 44 -11.30 -10.83 15.11
N HIS A 45 -12.49 -10.85 15.71
CA HIS A 45 -13.15 -9.64 16.21
C HIS A 45 -12.38 -8.93 17.32
N ASP A 46 -11.81 -9.66 18.27
CA ASP A 46 -10.99 -9.10 19.35
C ASP A 46 -9.71 -8.46 18.80
N ILE A 47 -9.04 -9.12 17.85
CA ILE A 47 -7.85 -8.58 17.17
C ILE A 47 -8.20 -7.30 16.41
N ALA A 48 -9.30 -7.29 15.65
CA ALA A 48 -9.77 -6.10 14.94
C ALA A 48 -9.98 -4.92 15.89
N SER A 49 -10.64 -5.17 17.02
CA SER A 49 -10.91 -4.15 18.05
C SER A 49 -9.61 -3.60 18.65
N GLN A 50 -8.65 -4.48 18.99
CA GLN A 50 -7.36 -4.06 19.51
C GLN A 50 -6.59 -3.18 18.52
N ILE A 51 -6.56 -3.55 17.23
CA ILE A 51 -5.85 -2.77 16.20
C ILE A 51 -6.43 -1.35 16.10
N LEU A 52 -7.76 -1.23 16.19
CA LEU A 52 -8.46 0.05 16.16
C LEU A 52 -8.21 0.88 17.43
N ASP A 53 -8.20 0.25 18.60
CA ASP A 53 -7.87 0.89 19.88
C ASP A 53 -6.43 1.43 19.88
N HIS A 54 -5.51 0.75 19.20
CA HIS A 54 -4.13 1.22 18.97
C HIS A 54 -4.02 2.34 17.93
N GLY A 55 -5.14 2.78 17.35
CA GLY A 55 -5.20 3.89 16.40
C GLY A 55 -4.62 3.58 15.02
N LYS A 56 -4.45 2.30 14.67
CA LYS A 56 -3.98 1.85 13.36
C LYS A 56 -5.12 1.82 12.35
N ASN A 57 -4.77 1.91 11.08
CA ASN A 57 -5.72 1.67 10.01
C ASN A 57 -5.90 0.16 9.83
N LEU A 58 -7.10 -0.25 9.45
CA LEU A 58 -7.48 -1.66 9.38
C LEU A 58 -8.20 -1.95 8.07
N ALA A 59 -7.58 -2.74 7.21
CA ALA A 59 -8.25 -3.42 6.12
C ALA A 59 -8.75 -4.79 6.62
N ILE A 60 -9.98 -5.15 6.30
CA ILE A 60 -10.58 -6.43 6.69
C ILE A 60 -11.03 -7.15 5.43
N ALA A 61 -10.48 -8.34 5.20
CA ALA A 61 -10.89 -9.24 4.12
C ALA A 61 -11.68 -10.40 4.71
N GLY A 62 -12.92 -10.61 4.26
CA GLY A 62 -13.73 -11.75 4.71
C GLY A 62 -14.53 -12.35 3.57
N THR A 63 -14.89 -13.63 3.70
CA THR A 63 -15.70 -14.32 2.67
C THR A 63 -17.19 -14.00 2.77
N ARG A 64 -17.65 -13.45 3.91
CA ARG A 64 -19.07 -13.23 4.19
C ARG A 64 -19.33 -11.82 4.67
N CYS A 65 -20.38 -11.20 4.13
CA CYS A 65 -20.77 -9.84 4.48
C CYS A 65 -21.07 -9.70 5.99
N HIS A 66 -21.72 -10.69 6.60
CA HIS A 66 -22.19 -10.59 7.98
C HIS A 66 -21.06 -10.48 9.00
N ASP A 67 -19.91 -11.08 8.72
CA ASP A 67 -18.72 -10.96 9.57
C ASP A 67 -18.10 -9.56 9.50
N LEU A 68 -18.39 -8.83 8.43
CA LEU A 68 -17.86 -7.48 8.17
C LEU A 68 -18.79 -6.37 8.69
N VAL A 69 -20.10 -6.63 8.80
CA VAL A 69 -21.11 -5.65 9.26
C VAL A 69 -20.71 -4.90 10.53
N PRO A 70 -20.15 -5.54 11.58
CA PRO A 70 -19.73 -4.84 12.80
C PRO A 70 -18.69 -3.74 12.57
N PHE A 71 -17.94 -3.80 11.46
CA PHE A 71 -16.85 -2.88 11.14
C PHE A 71 -17.20 -1.84 10.08
N VAL A 72 -18.43 -1.89 9.54
CA VAL A 72 -18.96 -0.93 8.55
C VAL A 72 -19.53 0.33 9.24
N ASP A 73 -19.48 0.38 10.58
CA ASP A 73 -20.14 1.40 11.38
C ASP A 73 -19.54 2.82 11.22
N ALA A 74 -20.37 3.84 11.50
CA ALA A 74 -20.06 5.24 11.34
C ALA A 74 -18.95 5.77 12.27
N GLY A 75 -18.72 5.11 13.41
CA GLY A 75 -17.71 5.49 14.40
C GLY A 75 -16.25 5.22 13.99
N VAL A 76 -16.03 4.35 13.01
CA VAL A 76 -14.70 3.96 12.51
C VAL A 76 -14.42 4.50 11.10
N ARG A 77 -15.33 5.33 10.57
CA ARG A 77 -15.27 5.89 9.21
C ARG A 77 -13.96 6.65 9.00
N GLY A 78 -13.19 6.17 8.04
CA GLY A 78 -11.91 6.75 7.63
C GLY A 78 -10.68 5.97 8.08
N ARG A 79 -10.82 4.94 8.93
CA ARG A 79 -9.71 4.07 9.35
C ARG A 79 -9.90 2.60 8.98
N VAL A 80 -11.14 2.22 8.63
CA VAL A 80 -11.49 0.84 8.26
C VAL A 80 -11.89 0.74 6.81
N LEU A 81 -11.36 -0.27 6.12
CA LEU A 81 -11.78 -0.72 4.80
C LEU A 81 -12.23 -2.18 4.93
N THR A 82 -13.49 -2.47 4.66
CA THR A 82 -14.00 -3.85 4.61
C THR A 82 -14.14 -4.29 3.15
N VAL A 83 -13.57 -5.45 2.82
CA VAL A 83 -13.63 -6.03 1.47
C VAL A 83 -14.10 -7.47 1.57
N ILE A 84 -15.02 -7.86 0.68
CA ILE A 84 -15.38 -9.26 0.50
C ILE A 84 -14.38 -9.87 -0.45
N ALA A 85 -13.60 -10.83 0.03
CA ALA A 85 -12.56 -11.51 -0.71
C ALA A 85 -12.39 -12.93 -0.19
N ASP A 86 -12.03 -13.84 -1.08
CA ASP A 86 -11.62 -15.19 -0.73
C ASP A 86 -10.11 -15.20 -0.36
N PRO A 87 -9.74 -15.47 0.90
CA PRO A 87 -8.33 -15.53 1.30
C PRO A 87 -7.56 -16.72 0.72
N ALA A 88 -8.27 -17.71 0.15
CA ALA A 88 -7.64 -18.79 -0.58
C ALA A 88 -7.22 -18.38 -2.02
N ASP A 89 -7.70 -17.25 -2.52
CA ASP A 89 -7.36 -16.71 -3.84
C ASP A 89 -6.32 -15.57 -3.70
N PRO A 90 -5.04 -15.81 -4.04
CA PRO A 90 -3.98 -14.80 -3.92
C PRO A 90 -4.26 -13.54 -4.72
N ALA A 91 -4.92 -13.65 -5.88
CA ALA A 91 -5.20 -12.49 -6.72
C ALA A 91 -6.22 -11.54 -6.06
N GLN A 92 -7.16 -12.09 -5.27
CA GLN A 92 -8.08 -11.28 -4.49
C GLN A 92 -7.40 -10.61 -3.31
N ILE A 93 -6.47 -11.31 -2.63
CA ILE A 93 -5.71 -10.72 -1.54
C ILE A 93 -4.78 -9.62 -2.04
N ASP A 94 -4.11 -9.79 -3.17
CA ASP A 94 -3.28 -8.76 -3.79
C ASP A 94 -4.12 -7.51 -4.10
N ALA A 95 -5.31 -7.69 -4.69
CA ALA A 95 -6.24 -6.59 -4.96
C ALA A 95 -6.74 -5.89 -3.67
N VAL A 96 -6.91 -6.62 -2.58
CA VAL A 96 -7.27 -6.04 -1.27
C VAL A 96 -6.11 -5.20 -0.72
N ILE A 97 -4.87 -5.71 -0.81
CA ILE A 97 -3.68 -5.01 -0.32
C ILE A 97 -3.46 -3.72 -1.12
N GLU A 98 -3.55 -3.77 -2.45
CA GLU A 98 -3.43 -2.59 -3.32
C GLU A 98 -4.48 -1.54 -2.94
N ARG A 99 -5.75 -1.96 -2.84
CA ARG A 99 -6.85 -1.07 -2.48
C ARG A 99 -6.70 -0.47 -1.08
N ALA A 100 -6.23 -1.25 -0.11
CA ALA A 100 -5.92 -0.77 1.23
C ALA A 100 -4.78 0.27 1.20
N GLY A 101 -3.74 0.00 0.39
CA GLY A 101 -2.62 0.89 0.10
C GLY A 101 -3.04 2.27 -0.41
N GLU A 102 -4.02 2.28 -1.32
CA GLU A 102 -4.58 3.50 -1.92
C GLU A 102 -5.48 4.28 -0.97
N MET A 103 -6.34 3.58 -0.21
CA MET A 103 -7.39 4.22 0.61
C MET A 103 -6.93 4.58 2.03
N LEU A 104 -6.14 3.71 2.67
CA LEU A 104 -5.77 3.82 4.08
C LEU A 104 -4.26 4.08 4.25
N GLY A 105 -3.44 3.68 3.29
CA GLY A 105 -1.99 3.73 3.39
C GLY A 105 -1.37 2.33 3.34
N PRO A 106 -0.04 2.24 3.38
CA PRO A 106 0.69 1.00 3.14
C PRO A 106 0.28 -0.06 4.16
N VAL A 107 0.06 -1.27 3.66
CA VAL A 107 -0.18 -2.44 4.52
C VAL A 107 1.18 -2.87 5.06
N ILE A 108 1.36 -2.74 6.38
CA ILE A 108 2.63 -3.08 7.04
C ILE A 108 2.59 -4.48 7.68
N MET A 109 1.39 -5.05 7.80
CA MET A 109 1.19 -6.32 8.49
C MET A 109 -0.08 -7.00 7.99
N VAL A 110 0.02 -8.31 7.76
CA VAL A 110 -1.13 -9.17 7.48
C VAL A 110 -1.33 -10.10 8.67
N VAL A 111 -2.56 -10.16 9.17
CA VAL A 111 -2.94 -11.00 10.31
C VAL A 111 -3.97 -12.01 9.82
N ASP A 112 -3.62 -13.29 9.92
CA ASP A 112 -4.50 -14.40 9.56
C ASP A 112 -4.67 -15.34 10.77
N PRO A 113 -5.68 -15.10 11.62
CA PRO A 113 -5.90 -15.91 12.82
C PRO A 113 -6.42 -17.31 12.50
N GLY A 114 -7.07 -17.50 11.36
CA GLY A 114 -7.68 -18.75 10.92
C GLY A 114 -6.78 -19.62 10.05
N GLY A 115 -5.67 -19.08 9.55
CA GLY A 115 -4.80 -19.78 8.61
C GLY A 115 -5.46 -20.01 7.25
N LEU A 116 -6.32 -19.08 6.83
CA LEU A 116 -7.09 -19.17 5.59
C LEU A 116 -6.31 -18.76 4.35
N LEU A 117 -5.18 -18.06 4.52
CA LEU A 117 -4.30 -17.69 3.42
C LEU A 117 -3.63 -18.93 2.82
N SER A 118 -3.85 -19.13 1.53
CA SER A 118 -3.20 -20.21 0.79
C SER A 118 -1.72 -19.91 0.49
N ASP A 119 -1.33 -18.63 0.45
CA ASP A 119 0.06 -18.22 0.24
C ASP A 119 0.45 -17.05 1.17
N VAL A 120 0.86 -17.42 2.39
CA VAL A 120 1.35 -16.47 3.41
C VAL A 120 2.59 -15.72 2.93
N ARG A 121 3.42 -16.32 2.06
CA ARG A 121 4.65 -15.67 1.55
C ARG A 121 4.35 -14.63 0.48
N ALA A 122 3.30 -14.80 -0.31
CA ALA A 122 2.81 -13.77 -1.20
C ALA A 122 2.27 -12.56 -0.43
N ALA A 123 1.48 -12.80 0.63
CA ALA A 123 0.97 -11.75 1.48
C ALA A 123 2.08 -10.95 2.18
N ASP A 124 3.10 -11.63 2.70
CA ASP A 124 4.26 -11.01 3.38
C ASP A 124 5.10 -10.15 2.42
N ARG A 125 5.29 -10.57 1.16
CA ARG A 125 6.03 -9.75 0.17
C ARG A 125 5.35 -8.43 -0.17
N HIS A 126 4.02 -8.37 -0.05
CA HIS A 126 3.26 -7.16 -0.31
C HIS A 126 3.12 -6.27 0.94
N ALA A 127 3.45 -6.78 2.12
CA ALA A 127 3.53 -6.02 3.36
C ALA A 127 4.97 -5.48 3.55
N ALA A 128 5.22 -4.22 3.14
CA ALA A 128 6.52 -3.56 3.28
C ALA A 128 6.39 -2.02 3.35
#